data_AF-A0A6P0YTJ0-F1
#
_entry.id   AF-A0A6P0YTJ0-F1
#
_cell.length_a   1.000
_cell.length_b   1.000
_cell.length_c   1.000
_cell.angle_alpha   90.00
_cell.angle_beta   90.00
_cell.angle_gamma   90.00
#
_symmetry.space_group_name_H-M   'P 1'
#
loop_
_entity.id
_entity.type
_entity.pdbx_description
1 polymer ?
#
loop_
_entity_poly.entity_id
_entity_poly.type
_entity_poly.pdbx_seq_one_letter_code
_entity_poly.pdbx_strand_id
1 'polypeptide(L)'
;MLKKTIEHGETTSMNPRRTGRLQIGALSEFYEDLLRADSFLANNSIAGQGKSLLQSHLSQKESKIKDRVAYLAKKRNVSFEELWTQIQSGTAEQLTADDYKESQEEVDQLNSSRATEEEDE
;
A
#
# COMPACT_ATOMS: atom_id res chain seq x y z
N MET A 1 -29.53 39.30 -23.78
CA MET A 1 -30.13 38.39 -22.77
C MET A 1 -29.85 36.99 -23.27
N LEU A 2 -29.10 36.10 -22.61
CA LEU A 2 -29.24 35.63 -21.25
C LEU A 2 -27.88 35.42 -20.58
N LYS A 3 -27.73 35.96 -19.37
CA LYS A 3 -26.68 35.60 -18.42
C LYS A 3 -27.09 34.23 -17.84
N LYS A 4 -26.24 33.22 -17.93
CA LYS A 4 -26.43 31.99 -17.15
C LYS A 4 -25.59 32.12 -15.89
N THR A 5 -26.25 32.60 -14.85
CA THR A 5 -25.73 32.76 -13.49
C THR A 5 -25.33 31.39 -12.95
N ILE A 6 -24.11 31.31 -12.44
CA ILE A 6 -23.61 30.18 -11.66
C ILE A 6 -24.18 30.37 -10.25
N GLU A 7 -25.14 29.55 -9.86
CA GLU A 7 -25.65 29.53 -8.49
C GLU A 7 -25.53 28.13 -7.89
N HIS A 8 -24.74 28.12 -6.82
CA HIS A 8 -24.74 27.18 -5.71
C HIS A 8 -24.02 25.84 -5.97
N GLY A 9 -22.72 25.91 -5.66
CA GLY A 9 -21.90 24.76 -5.40
C GLY A 9 -22.38 24.01 -4.16
N GLU A 10 -23.18 22.99 -4.40
CA GLU A 10 -23.12 21.78 -3.60
C GLU A 10 -22.13 20.85 -4.30
N THR A 11 -20.85 20.95 -3.94
CA THR A 11 -19.97 19.78 -4.07
C THR A 11 -20.46 18.77 -3.05
N THR A 12 -21.53 18.04 -3.38
CA THR A 12 -21.80 16.76 -2.74
C THR A 12 -20.57 15.93 -3.06
N SER A 13 -19.64 15.90 -2.09
CA SER A 13 -18.57 14.92 -2.05
C SER A 13 -19.29 13.57 -2.06
N MET A 14 -19.46 13.02 -3.27
CA MET A 14 -19.73 11.62 -3.49
C MET A 14 -18.49 10.91 -2.96
N ASN A 15 -18.46 10.74 -1.64
CA ASN A 15 -17.53 9.84 -0.98
C ASN A 15 -17.75 8.51 -1.71
N PRO A 16 -16.80 8.04 -2.53
CA PRO A 16 -17.01 6.84 -3.33
C PRO A 16 -17.40 5.76 -2.33
N ARG A 17 -18.64 5.25 -2.47
CA ARG A 17 -19.25 4.30 -1.52
C ARG A 17 -18.17 3.29 -1.18
N ARG A 18 -17.77 3.19 0.10
CA ARG A 18 -16.68 2.31 0.58
C ARG A 18 -16.79 0.97 -0.15
N THR A 19 -15.96 0.81 -1.17
CA THR A 19 -16.18 -0.17 -2.22
C THR A 19 -15.70 -1.50 -1.70
N GLY A 20 -16.60 -2.49 -1.63
CA GLY A 20 -16.32 -3.84 -1.15
C GLY A 20 -16.18 -3.96 0.37
N ARG A 21 -16.99 -4.82 0.99
CA ARG A 21 -16.59 -5.41 2.28
C ARG A 21 -15.33 -6.22 2.01
N LEU A 22 -14.30 -6.08 2.85
CA LEU A 22 -13.11 -6.94 2.80
C LEU A 22 -13.59 -8.41 2.84
N GLN A 23 -13.35 -9.14 1.77
CA GLN A 23 -13.61 -10.57 1.70
C GLN A 23 -12.31 -11.31 1.96
N ILE A 24 -12.29 -12.11 3.02
CA ILE A 24 -11.20 -13.02 3.32
C ILE A 24 -11.65 -14.40 2.85
N GLY A 25 -10.75 -15.16 2.23
CA GLY A 25 -11.02 -16.55 1.88
C GLY A 25 -11.36 -17.38 3.12
N ALA A 26 -11.99 -18.54 2.91
CA ALA A 26 -12.27 -19.47 4.00
C ALA A 26 -10.96 -19.88 4.70
N LEU A 27 -11.02 -19.99 6.02
CA LEU A 27 -9.91 -20.51 6.80
C LEU A 27 -9.96 -22.04 6.75
N SER A 28 -8.86 -22.72 7.09
CA SER A 28 -8.94 -24.16 7.31
C SER A 28 -9.79 -24.45 8.54
N GLU A 29 -10.40 -25.63 8.58
CA GLU A 29 -11.31 -26.08 9.65
C GLU A 29 -10.77 -25.78 11.05
N PHE A 30 -9.51 -26.15 11.33
CA PHE A 30 -8.85 -25.89 12.60
C PHE A 30 -8.86 -24.40 13.01
N TYR A 31 -8.58 -23.48 12.08
CA TYR A 31 -8.55 -22.05 12.38
C TYR A 31 -9.96 -21.45 12.45
N GLU A 32 -10.93 -22.00 11.73
CA GLU A 32 -12.34 -21.61 11.91
C GLU A 32 -12.83 -21.96 13.31
N ASP A 33 -12.51 -23.15 13.81
CA ASP A 33 -12.92 -23.60 15.13
C ASP A 33 -12.28 -22.76 16.25
N LEU A 34 -10.98 -22.47 16.12
CA LEU A 34 -10.31 -21.54 17.03
C LEU A 34 -10.96 -20.16 17.02
N LEU A 35 -11.26 -19.62 15.83
CA LEU A 35 -11.91 -18.31 15.73
C LEU A 35 -13.31 -18.32 16.35
N ARG A 36 -14.11 -19.38 16.15
CA ARG A 36 -15.42 -19.52 16.78
C ARG A 36 -15.31 -19.56 18.31
N ALA A 37 -14.39 -20.35 18.84
CA ALA A 37 -14.16 -20.47 20.29
C ALA A 37 -13.70 -19.13 20.90
N ASP A 38 -12.71 -18.48 20.28
CA ASP A 38 -12.19 -17.19 20.72
C ASP A 38 -13.26 -16.08 20.67
N SER A 39 -14.07 -16.07 19.61
CA SER A 39 -15.20 -15.12 19.49
C SER A 39 -16.24 -15.32 20.60
N PHE A 40 -16.56 -16.57 20.92
CA PHE A 40 -17.48 -16.91 22.01
C PHE A 40 -16.93 -16.44 23.37
N LEU A 41 -15.65 -16.72 23.66
CA LEU A 41 -15.00 -16.31 24.90
C LEU A 41 -14.91 -14.79 25.04
N ALA A 42 -14.69 -14.08 23.93
CA ALA A 42 -14.62 -12.62 23.88
C ALA A 42 -16.01 -11.93 23.89
N ASN A 43 -17.11 -12.70 23.91
CA ASN A 43 -18.47 -12.21 23.72
C ASN A 43 -18.59 -11.27 22.49
N ASN A 44 -18.01 -11.70 21.38
CA ASN A 44 -17.90 -10.93 20.16
C ASN A 44 -18.42 -11.75 18.96
N SER A 45 -18.78 -11.05 17.87
CA SER A 45 -19.10 -11.73 16.62
C SER A 45 -17.83 -12.28 15.96
N ILE A 46 -17.95 -13.38 15.21
CA ILE A 46 -16.84 -13.98 14.45
C ILE A 46 -16.16 -12.95 13.55
N ALA A 47 -16.95 -12.13 12.84
CA ALA A 47 -16.42 -11.08 11.97
C ALA A 47 -15.71 -9.97 12.76
N GLY A 48 -16.25 -9.58 13.92
CA GLY A 48 -15.65 -8.59 14.81
C GLY A 48 -14.34 -9.07 15.41
N GLN A 49 -14.30 -10.33 15.84
CA GLN A 49 -13.09 -10.95 16.40
C GLN A 49 -12.03 -11.13 15.32
N GLY A 50 -12.41 -11.65 14.15
CA GLY A 50 -11.51 -11.79 13.00
C GLY A 50 -10.89 -10.45 12.58
N LYS A 51 -11.69 -9.37 12.55
CA LYS A 51 -11.19 -8.00 12.32
C LYS A 51 -10.15 -7.60 13.37
N SER A 52 -10.45 -7.81 14.65
CA SER A 52 -9.58 -7.39 15.76
C SER A 52 -8.25 -8.13 15.75
N LEU A 53 -8.29 -9.44 15.52
CA LEU A 53 -7.09 -10.29 15.38
C LEU A 53 -6.25 -9.88 14.18
N LEU A 54 -6.88 -9.63 13.02
CA LEU A 54 -6.17 -9.18 11.82
C LEU A 54 -5.50 -7.81 12.04
N GLN A 55 -6.20 -6.86 12.65
CA GLN A 55 -5.63 -5.55 12.99
C GLN A 55 -4.43 -5.67 13.94
N SER A 56 -4.55 -6.48 14.99
CA SER A 56 -3.45 -6.75 15.92
C SER A 56 -2.24 -7.34 15.21
N HIS A 57 -2.46 -8.37 14.38
CA HIS A 57 -1.38 -9.00 13.63
C HIS A 57 -0.71 -8.07 12.61
N LEU A 58 -1.48 -7.23 11.92
CA LEU A 58 -0.93 -6.23 10.99
C LEU A 58 -0.14 -5.15 11.72
N SER A 59 -0.60 -4.70 12.89
CA SER A 59 0.14 -3.74 13.72
C SER A 59 1.50 -4.29 14.15
N GLN A 60 1.54 -5.56 14.59
CA GLN A 60 2.81 -6.24 14.94
C GLN A 60 3.78 -6.35 13.74
N LYS A 61 3.25 -6.38 12.52
CA LYS A 61 4.04 -6.51 11.29
C LYS A 61 4.34 -5.18 10.61
N GLU A 62 3.79 -4.07 11.11
CA GLU A 62 3.81 -2.77 10.43
C GLU A 62 5.23 -2.34 10.07
N SER A 63 6.16 -2.35 11.05
CA SER A 63 7.56 -1.98 10.81
C SER A 63 8.20 -2.86 9.73
N LYS A 64 8.06 -4.18 9.81
CA LYS A 64 8.60 -5.10 8.79
C LYS A 64 8.00 -4.88 7.40
N ILE A 65 6.71 -4.54 7.34
CA ILE A 65 6.04 -4.21 6.07
C ILE A 65 6.64 -2.93 5.49
N LYS A 66 6.79 -1.87 6.31
CA LYS A 66 7.40 -0.60 5.90
C LYS A 66 8.85 -0.78 5.45
N ASP A 67 9.65 -1.56 6.18
CA ASP A 67 11.04 -1.86 5.80
C ASP A 67 11.14 -2.53 4.43
N ARG A 68 10.24 -3.49 4.17
CA ARG A 68 10.16 -4.16 2.86
C ARG A 68 9.76 -3.19 1.76
N VAL A 69 8.79 -2.31 1.99
CA VAL A 69 8.42 -1.30 0.99
C VAL A 69 9.57 -0.31 0.77
N ALA A 70 10.27 0.12 1.82
CA ALA A 70 11.43 1.00 1.70
C ALA A 70 12.56 0.34 0.88
N TYR A 71 12.85 -0.94 1.12
CA TYR A 71 13.78 -1.71 0.30
C TYR A 71 13.35 -1.76 -1.17
N LEU A 72 12.06 -2.03 -1.42
CA LEU A 72 11.50 -2.11 -2.77
C LEU A 72 11.45 -0.75 -3.48
N ALA A 73 11.27 0.35 -2.75
CA ALA A 73 11.29 1.71 -3.27
C ALA A 73 12.71 2.10 -3.71
N LYS A 74 13.71 1.83 -2.85
CA LYS A 74 15.13 1.98 -3.20
C LYS A 74 15.51 1.19 -4.45
N LYS A 75 15.01 -0.05 -4.55
CA LYS A 75 15.25 -0.93 -5.72
C LYS A 75 14.71 -0.35 -7.03
N ARG A 76 13.66 0.48 -6.96
CA ARG A 76 12.97 1.10 -8.10
C ARG A 76 13.35 2.57 -8.33
N ASN A 77 14.31 3.09 -7.55
CA ASN A 77 14.68 4.50 -7.54
C ASN A 77 13.48 5.47 -7.34
N VAL A 78 12.46 5.03 -6.61
CA VAL A 78 11.31 5.87 -6.21
C VAL A 78 11.33 6.15 -4.72
N SER A 79 10.63 7.19 -4.29
CA SER A 79 10.49 7.45 -2.85
C SER A 79 9.61 6.39 -2.18
N PHE A 80 9.80 6.20 -0.87
CA PHE A 80 8.94 5.33 -0.07
C PHE A 80 7.47 5.76 -0.17
N GLU A 81 7.20 7.06 -0.03
CA GLU A 81 5.83 7.61 -0.05
C GLU A 81 5.15 7.39 -1.40
N GLU A 82 5.90 7.51 -2.49
CA GLU A 82 5.39 7.26 -3.83
C GLU A 82 5.02 5.79 -4.03
N LEU A 83 5.92 4.86 -3.70
CA LEU A 83 5.61 3.43 -3.81
C LEU A 83 4.49 3.02 -2.85
N TRP A 84 4.46 3.58 -1.64
CA TRP A 84 3.40 3.35 -0.67
C TRP A 84 2.04 3.81 -1.21
N THR A 85 1.99 4.99 -1.84
CA THR A 85 0.80 5.51 -2.51
C THR A 85 0.35 4.58 -3.64
N GLN A 86 1.27 4.14 -4.49
CA GLN A 86 0.97 3.22 -5.60
C GLN A 86 0.40 1.88 -5.10
N ILE A 87 0.89 1.36 -3.97
CA ILE A 87 0.35 0.14 -3.36
C ILE A 87 -1.08 0.37 -2.88
N GLN A 88 -1.35 1.50 -2.22
CA GLN A 88 -2.68 1.83 -1.71
C GLN A 88 -3.70 2.11 -2.81
N SER A 89 -3.28 2.65 -3.95
CA SER A 89 -4.12 2.87 -5.14
C SER A 89 -4.27 1.62 -6.01
N GLY A 90 -3.50 0.56 -5.76
CA GLY A 90 -3.50 -0.67 -6.57
C GLY A 90 -2.82 -0.51 -7.93
N THR A 91 -1.97 0.51 -8.09
CA THR A 91 -1.22 0.78 -9.33
C THR A 91 0.24 0.36 -9.25
N ALA A 92 0.69 -0.19 -8.12
CA ALA A 92 2.05 -0.70 -7.99
C ALA A 92 2.25 -1.97 -8.82
N GLU A 93 3.25 -1.95 -9.70
CA GLU A 93 3.60 -3.10 -10.54
C GLU A 93 4.72 -3.95 -9.93
N GLN A 94 4.68 -5.26 -10.25
CA GLN A 94 5.73 -6.18 -9.86
C GLN A 94 6.95 -5.93 -10.74
N LEU A 95 8.07 -5.59 -10.11
CA LEU A 95 9.32 -5.37 -10.83
C LEU A 95 9.78 -6.70 -11.44
N THR A 96 9.95 -6.72 -12.76
CA THR A 96 10.54 -7.87 -13.45
C THR A 96 12.06 -7.86 -13.30
N ALA A 97 12.71 -8.95 -13.73
CA ALA A 97 14.17 -9.04 -13.68
C ALA A 97 14.84 -8.06 -14.65
N ASP A 98 14.18 -7.75 -15.76
CA ASP A 98 14.70 -6.86 -16.80
C ASP A 98 14.62 -5.39 -16.35
N ASP A 99 13.49 -4.97 -15.76
CA ASP A 99 13.31 -3.62 -15.19
C ASP A 99 14.37 -3.28 -14.12
N TYR A 100 14.85 -4.30 -13.41
CA TYR A 100 15.86 -4.10 -12.37
C TYR A 100 17.26 -3.84 -12.93
N LYS A 101 17.60 -4.43 -14.08
CA LYS A 101 18.91 -4.19 -14.71
C LYS A 101 18.99 -2.78 -15.27
N GLU A 102 17.93 -2.35 -15.94
CA GLU A 102 17.83 -1.00 -16.51
C GLU A 102 17.94 0.07 -15.42
N SER A 103 17.26 -0.13 -14.28
CA SER A 103 17.35 0.77 -13.13
C SER A 103 18.75 0.84 -12.49
N GLN A 104 19.55 -0.24 -12.56
CA GLN A 104 20.93 -0.25 -12.05
C GLN A 104 21.88 0.44 -13.02
N GLU A 105 21.72 0.18 -14.33
CA GLU A 105 22.55 0.77 -15.37
C GLU A 105 22.40 2.30 -15.45
N GLU A 106 21.20 2.84 -15.23
CA GLU A 106 20.99 4.29 -15.11
C GLU A 106 21.68 4.91 -13.89
N VAL A 107 21.62 4.23 -12.73
CA VAL A 107 22.26 4.70 -11.49
C VAL A 107 23.78 4.68 -11.61
N ASP A 108 24.35 3.65 -12.23
CA ASP A 108 25.78 3.54 -12.46
C ASP A 108 26.29 4.61 -13.44
N GLN A 109 25.52 4.92 -14.49
CA GLN A 109 25.85 6.00 -15.44
C GLN A 109 25.80 7.40 -14.82
N LEU A 110 24.78 7.68 -13.99
CA LEU A 110 24.65 8.94 -13.25
C LEU A 110 25.80 9.13 -12.25
N ASN A 111 26.18 8.09 -11.52
CA ASN A 111 27.29 8.15 -10.56
C ASN A 111 28.65 8.30 -11.26
N SER A 112 28.84 7.65 -12.42
CA SER A 112 30.05 7.80 -13.22
C SER A 112 30.20 9.21 -13.81
N SER A 113 29.10 9.90 -14.11
CA SER A 113 29.11 11.26 -14.68
C SER A 113 29.38 12.34 -13.64
N ARG A 114 29.05 12.07 -12.37
CA ARG A 114 29.24 12.99 -11.25
C ARG A 114 30.67 12.93 -10.69
N ALA A 115 31.37 11.82 -10.86
CA ALA A 115 32.76 11.67 -10.43
C ALA A 115 33.77 12.48 -11.29
N THR A 116 33.40 12.87 -12.51
CA THR A 116 34.27 13.64 -13.42
C THR A 116 34.22 15.15 -13.21
N GLU A 117 33.34 15.65 -12.34
CA GLU A 117 33.20 17.09 -12.06
C GLU A 117 33.93 17.54 -10.79
N GLU A 118 34.45 16.62 -9.97
CA GLU A 118 35.14 16.94 -8.70
C GLU A 118 36.68 16.99 -8.82
N GLU A 119 37.27 16.82 -10.01
CA GLU A 119 38.74 16.84 -10.21
C GLU A 119 39.30 18.17 -10.78
N ASP A 120 38.47 19.19 -11.04
CA ASP A 120 38.88 20.47 -11.68
C ASP A 120 38.75 21.73 -10.78
N GLU A 121 38.80 21.60 -9.44
CA GLU A 121 38.92 22.74 -8.48
C GLU A 121 40.28 22.85 -7.78
#